data_AF-A0A836Q7F6-F1
#
_entry.id   AF-A0A836Q7F6-F1
#
_cell.length_a   1.000
_cell.length_b   1.000
_cell.length_c   1.000
_cell.angle_alpha   90.00
_cell.angle_beta   90.00
_cell.angle_gamma   90.00
#
_symmetry.space_group_name_H-M   'P 1'
#
loop_
_entity.id
_entity.type
_entity.pdbx_description
1 polymer ?
#
loop_
_entity_poly.entity_id
_entity_poly.type
_entity_poly.pdbx_seq_one_letter_code
_entity_poly.pdbx_strand_id
1 'polypeptide(L)'
;MQNSVASFTTFAAPKYKQLRPETGIASEQKMPDGTSINTDAEGEIVFVEYANGVKVKRNPGFTMVSMKDGSYMMGAPSFSWLQID
;
A
#
# COMPACT_ATOMS: atom_id res chain seq x y z
N MET A 1 52.82 -14.78 -7.75
CA MET A 1 51.92 -15.21 -6.65
C MET A 1 50.76 -14.22 -6.59
N GLN A 2 49.65 -14.52 -7.23
CA GLN A 2 48.44 -13.68 -7.21
C GLN A 2 47.48 -14.26 -6.18
N ASN A 3 47.33 -13.57 -5.05
CA ASN A 3 46.36 -13.95 -4.03
C ASN A 3 44.95 -13.53 -4.46
N SER A 4 44.10 -14.55 -4.53
CA SER A 4 42.65 -14.43 -4.64
C SER A 4 42.08 -13.70 -3.43
N VAL A 5 41.21 -12.73 -3.68
CA VAL A 5 40.18 -12.32 -2.72
C VAL A 5 38.85 -12.56 -3.41
N ALA A 6 38.15 -13.58 -2.94
CA ALA A 6 36.81 -13.92 -3.37
C ALA A 6 35.88 -12.77 -3.01
N SER A 7 35.36 -12.07 -4.02
CA SER A 7 34.29 -11.09 -3.84
C SER A 7 33.05 -11.83 -3.36
N PHE A 8 32.64 -11.49 -2.14
CA PHE A 8 31.41 -11.95 -1.50
C PHE A 8 30.25 -11.83 -2.47
N THR A 9 29.55 -12.95 -2.69
CA THR A 9 28.25 -13.01 -3.33
C THR A 9 27.32 -12.07 -2.60
N THR A 10 27.11 -10.87 -3.17
CA THR A 10 26.02 -9.98 -2.80
C THR A 10 24.74 -10.77 -2.96
N PHE A 11 24.18 -11.22 -1.83
CA PHE A 11 22.79 -11.64 -1.78
C PHE A 11 21.97 -10.44 -2.24
N ALA A 12 21.44 -10.53 -3.47
CA ALA A 12 20.44 -9.60 -3.94
C ALA A 12 19.24 -9.76 -3.00
N ALA A 13 19.15 -8.88 -2.00
CA ALA A 13 17.95 -8.74 -1.20
C ALA A 13 16.78 -8.67 -2.19
N PRO A 14 15.68 -9.41 -1.96
CA PRO A 14 14.51 -9.31 -2.80
C PRO A 14 14.21 -7.83 -2.94
N LYS A 15 14.13 -7.34 -4.18
CA LYS A 15 13.77 -5.95 -4.47
C LYS A 15 12.39 -5.76 -3.83
N TYR A 16 12.35 -5.34 -2.56
CA TYR A 16 11.18 -4.71 -1.99
C TYR A 16 10.96 -3.55 -2.93
N LYS A 17 9.96 -3.72 -3.79
CA LYS A 17 9.54 -2.72 -4.75
C LYS A 17 9.14 -1.55 -3.87
N GLN A 18 10.07 -0.61 -3.68
CA GLN A 18 9.80 0.62 -2.97
C GLN A 18 8.55 1.18 -3.63
N LEU A 19 7.43 1.10 -2.91
CA LEU A 19 6.15 1.60 -3.38
C LEU A 19 6.44 3.07 -3.65
N ARG A 20 6.48 3.44 -4.93
CA ARG A 20 6.78 4.80 -5.35
C ARG A 20 5.79 5.73 -4.65
N PRO A 21 6.20 6.95 -4.25
CA PRO A 21 5.26 7.93 -3.72
C PRO A 21 4.12 8.05 -4.73
N GLU A 22 2.91 7.88 -4.25
CA GLU A 22 1.73 7.64 -5.05
C GLU A 22 1.56 8.72 -6.12
N THR A 23 1.72 8.37 -7.39
CA THR A 23 1.46 9.25 -8.54
C THR A 23 -0.04 9.49 -8.74
N GLY A 24 -0.79 9.67 -7.66
CA GLY A 24 -2.25 9.73 -7.67
C GLY A 24 -2.89 10.39 -6.46
N ILE A 25 -2.16 10.87 -5.45
CA ILE A 25 -2.74 11.73 -4.41
C ILE A 25 -2.45 13.18 -4.76
N ALA A 26 -3.51 13.96 -4.98
CA ALA A 26 -3.44 15.40 -5.18
C ALA A 26 -3.84 16.18 -3.93
N SER A 27 -4.69 15.61 -3.07
CA SER A 27 -5.17 16.28 -1.85
C SER A 27 -5.33 15.28 -0.70
N GLU A 28 -5.05 15.74 0.52
CA GLU A 28 -5.30 15.03 1.77
C GLU A 28 -6.23 15.87 2.66
N GLN A 29 -7.35 15.30 3.09
CA GLN A 29 -8.28 15.88 4.04
C GLN A 29 -8.25 15.10 5.36
N LYS A 30 -7.95 15.78 6.47
CA LYS A 30 -8.03 15.20 7.81
C LYS A 30 -9.33 15.58 8.49
N MET A 31 -10.04 14.57 8.97
CA MET A 31 -11.28 14.71 9.70
C MET A 31 -11.01 14.81 11.21
N PRO A 32 -11.91 15.45 11.99
CA PRO A 32 -11.73 15.61 13.45
C PRO A 32 -11.70 14.29 14.23
N ASP A 33 -12.26 13.21 13.67
CA ASP A 33 -12.24 11.87 14.25
C ASP A 33 -10.86 11.18 14.13
N GLY A 34 -9.93 11.77 13.36
CA GLY A 34 -8.61 11.20 13.07
C GLY A 34 -8.53 10.46 11.74
N THR A 35 -9.62 10.38 10.97
CA THR A 35 -9.64 9.80 9.63
C THR A 35 -8.95 10.72 8.62
N SER A 36 -8.11 10.18 7.74
CA SER A 36 -7.56 10.89 6.58
C SER A 36 -8.13 10.35 5.27
N ILE A 37 -8.54 11.25 4.38
CA ILE A 37 -9.06 10.93 3.05
C ILE A 37 -8.09 11.54 2.04
N ASN A 38 -7.59 10.71 1.14
CA ASN A 38 -6.69 11.13 0.08
C ASN A 38 -7.42 10.98 -1.25
N THR A 39 -7.46 12.07 -2.02
CA THR A 39 -8.10 12.11 -3.33
C THR A 39 -7.08 12.37 -4.43
N ASP A 40 -7.40 11.92 -5.64
CA ASP A 40 -6.65 12.28 -6.83
C ASP A 40 -6.99 13.68 -7.34
N ALA A 41 -6.41 14.05 -8.49
CA ALA A 41 -6.59 15.36 -9.11
C ALA A 41 -8.02 15.58 -9.67
N GLU A 42 -8.78 14.50 -9.88
CA GLU A 42 -10.16 14.53 -10.34
C GLU A 42 -11.16 14.59 -9.17
N GLY A 43 -10.66 14.42 -7.93
CA GLY A 43 -11.45 14.44 -6.71
C GLY A 43 -11.94 13.05 -6.28
N GLU A 44 -11.50 11.99 -6.96
CA GLU A 44 -11.85 10.62 -6.62
C GLU A 44 -11.03 10.13 -5.41
N ILE A 45 -11.69 9.38 -4.51
CA ILE A 45 -11.03 8.85 -3.33
C ILE A 45 -10.15 7.67 -3.73
N VAL A 46 -8.84 7.85 -3.63
CA VAL A 46 -7.84 6.80 -3.88
C VAL A 46 -7.53 6.02 -2.61
N PHE A 47 -7.56 6.68 -1.45
CA PHE A 47 -7.15 6.10 -0.18
C PHE A 47 -7.86 6.74 1.02
N VAL A 48 -8.25 5.93 2.00
CA VAL A 48 -8.79 6.38 3.29
C VAL A 48 -8.06 5.65 4.41
N GLU A 49 -7.58 6.38 5.41
CA GLU A 49 -7.08 5.82 6.66
C GLU A 49 -8.00 6.24 7.79
N TYR A 50 -8.67 5.28 8.41
CA TYR A 50 -9.54 5.51 9.55
C TYR A 50 -8.72 5.65 10.83
N ALA A 51 -9.27 6.38 11.80
CA ALA A 51 -8.63 6.61 13.10
C ALA A 51 -8.30 5.32 13.88
N ASN A 52 -9.01 4.23 13.58
CA ASN A 52 -8.73 2.91 14.16
C ASN A 52 -7.52 2.19 13.53
N GLY A 53 -6.87 2.80 12.53
CA GLY A 53 -5.70 2.27 11.81
C GLY A 53 -6.04 1.40 10.59
N VAL A 54 -7.32 1.23 10.25
CA VAL A 54 -7.74 0.55 9.03
C VAL A 54 -7.49 1.45 7.83
N LYS A 55 -6.84 0.92 6.79
CA LYS A 55 -6.57 1.64 5.55
C LYS A 55 -7.30 1.00 4.39
N VAL A 56 -8.06 1.78 3.64
CA VAL A 56 -8.80 1.32 2.46
C VAL A 56 -8.21 2.00 1.23
N LYS A 57 -7.78 1.22 0.25
CA LYS A 57 -7.30 1.70 -1.04
C LYS A 57 -8.18 1.17 -2.15
N ARG A 58 -8.69 2.08 -2.99
CA ARG A 58 -9.48 1.71 -4.16
C ARG A 58 -8.57 1.61 -5.36
N ASN A 59 -8.61 0.49 -6.07
CA ASN A 59 -7.92 0.31 -7.33
C ASN A 59 -8.95 0.01 -8.44
N PRO A 60 -8.62 0.29 -9.71
CA PRO A 60 -9.43 -0.18 -10.83
C PRO A 60 -9.49 -1.71 -10.82
N GLY A 61 -10.66 -2.27 -10.49
CA GLY A 61 -10.91 -3.70 -10.48
C GLY A 61 -10.75 -4.43 -9.14
N PHE A 62 -10.33 -3.74 -8.06
CA PHE A 62 -10.38 -4.30 -6.70
C PHE A 62 -10.25 -3.23 -5.62
N THR A 63 -10.77 -3.52 -4.43
CA THR A 63 -10.55 -2.73 -3.21
C THR A 63 -9.64 -3.50 -2.29
N MET A 64 -8.64 -2.83 -1.70
CA MET A 64 -7.76 -3.41 -0.70
C MET A 64 -8.03 -2.75 0.65
N VAL A 65 -8.11 -3.55 1.70
CA VAL A 65 -8.27 -3.11 3.09
C VAL A 65 -7.11 -3.67 3.89
N SER A 66 -6.27 -2.80 4.44
CA SER A 66 -5.26 -3.15 5.44
C SER A 66 -5.89 -2.97 6.82
N MET A 67 -5.89 -4.02 7.62
CA MET A 67 -6.34 -3.95 9.01
C MET A 67 -5.17 -3.54 9.93
N LYS A 68 -5.52 -3.14 11.16
CA LYS A 68 -4.56 -2.75 12.19
C LYS A 68 -3.62 -3.89 12.62
N ASP A 69 -4.09 -5.13 12.53
CA ASP A 69 -3.30 -6.33 12.86
C ASP A 69 -2.28 -6.71 11.78
N GLY A 70 -2.23 -5.95 10.68
CA GLY A 70 -1.35 -6.21 9.54
C GLY A 70 -1.93 -7.16 8.50
N SER A 71 -3.14 -7.71 8.73
CA SER A 71 -3.82 -8.51 7.72
C SER A 71 -4.38 -7.64 6.59
N TYR A 72 -4.54 -8.25 5.42
CA TYR A 72 -5.11 -7.59 4.26
C TYR A 72 -6.39 -8.31 3.81
N MET A 73 -7.36 -7.55 3.33
CA MET A 73 -8.48 -8.06 2.57
C MET A 73 -8.49 -7.45 1.19
N MET A 74 -8.78 -8.25 0.19
CA MET A 74 -9.01 -7.81 -1.18
C MET A 74 -10.45 -8.12 -1.57
N GLY A 75 -11.21 -7.09 -1.90
CA GLY A 75 -12.57 -7.19 -2.42
C GLY A 75 -12.58 -7.03 -3.93
N ALA A 76 -13.13 -8.00 -4.64
CA ALA A 76 -13.43 -7.84 -6.06
C ALA A 76 -14.73 -7.04 -6.25
N PRO A 77 -14.95 -6.39 -7.41
CA PRO A 77 -16.19 -5.69 -7.75
C PRO A 77 -17.44 -6.59 -7.69
N SER A 78 -17.26 -7.91 -7.78
CA SER A 78 -18.29 -8.93 -7.59
C SER A 78 -18.68 -9.15 -6.12
N PHE A 79 -18.23 -8.29 -5.20
CA PHE A 79 -18.46 -8.38 -3.75
C PHE A 79 -17.87 -9.64 -3.09
N SER A 80 -16.98 -10.36 -3.77
CA SER A 80 -16.21 -11.44 -3.18
C SER A 80 -15.00 -10.89 -2.45
N TRP A 81 -14.83 -11.26 -1.19
CA TRP A 81 -13.71 -10.84 -0.35
C TRP A 81 -12.76 -12.01 -0.10
N LEU A 82 -11.48 -11.76 -0.29
CA LEU A 82 -10.40 -12.69 0.00
C LEU A 82 -9.50 -12.07 1.07
N GLN A 83 -9.27 -12.80 2.16
CA GLN A 83 -8.23 -12.42 3.12
C GLN A 83 -6.87 -12.87 2.57
N ILE A 84 -5.88 -12.00 2.69
CA ILE A 84 -4.49 -12.23 2.29
C ILE A 84 -3.66 -12.13 3.59
N ASP A 85 -2.99 -13.22 3.92
CA ASP A 85 -2.08 -13.37 5.07
C ASP A 85 -0.61 -13.09 4.70
#